data_AF-A0A9D0QU21-F1
#
_entry.id   AF-A0A9D0QU21-F1
#
_cell.length_a   1.000
_cell.length_b   1.000
_cell.length_c   1.000
_cell.angle_alpha   90.00
_cell.angle_beta   90.00
_cell.angle_gamma   90.00
#
_symmetry.space_group_name_H-M   'P 1'
#
loop_
_entity.id
_entity.type
_entity.pdbx_description
1 polymer ?
#
loop_
_entity_poly.entity_id
_entity_poly.type
_entity_poly.pdbx_seq_one_letter_code
_entity_poly.pdbx_strand_id
1 'polypeptide(L)'
;MKKLLPAIALSLLPFTASADFIGFAVGAAYWNPDPSGDVSYKNLGSNDFSDDLKLGDSRENVIWAVLEHPVPVLPNVKLVKTSLGLEGRNGTLKADFADVTANVPGIDTDLNLDQIDAILYYEILDNWVNLDLGLNIKVIDGSVKVAGHGQSSKEDITAAIPLLYGNARFELPFSSFSAGLEASLLSVNDNSVTDMTATVGYE
;
A
#
# COMPACT_ATOMS: atom_id res chain seq x y z
N MET A 1 -5.52 18.48 5.41
CA MET A 1 -5.28 18.43 3.96
C MET A 1 -4.90 17.00 3.62
N LYS A 2 -5.67 16.29 2.78
CA LYS A 2 -5.36 14.90 2.40
C LYS A 2 -4.14 14.94 1.48
N LYS A 3 -2.95 14.63 2.00
CA LYS A 3 -1.73 14.51 1.20
C LYS A 3 -1.79 13.15 0.48
N LEU A 4 -1.79 13.19 -0.84
CA LEU A 4 -1.66 12.00 -1.70
C LEU A 4 -0.18 11.59 -1.69
N LEU A 5 0.10 10.33 -1.37
CA LEU A 5 1.44 9.74 -1.43
C LEU A 5 1.71 9.24 -2.86
N PRO A 6 2.72 9.74 -3.57
CA PRO A 6 3.17 9.14 -4.82
C PRO A 6 4.18 8.03 -4.50
N ALA A 7 3.79 6.76 -4.65
CA ALA A 7 4.74 5.65 -4.66
C ALA A 7 5.17 5.35 -6.11
N ILE A 8 6.48 5.38 -6.39
CA ILE A 8 7.06 4.92 -7.65
C ILE A 8 7.59 3.51 -7.40
N ALA A 9 6.84 2.49 -7.83
CA ALA A 9 7.28 1.10 -7.80
C ALA A 9 7.90 0.74 -9.15
N LEU A 10 9.15 0.26 -9.15
CA LEU A 10 9.81 -0.27 -10.33
C LEU A 10 9.56 -1.78 -10.39
N SER A 11 8.52 -2.20 -11.11
CA SER A 11 8.20 -3.62 -11.30
C SER A 11 8.98 -4.20 -12.48
N LEU A 12 9.83 -5.19 -12.23
CA LEU A 12 10.38 -6.06 -13.27
C LEU A 12 9.36 -7.17 -13.53
N LEU A 13 8.63 -7.09 -14.65
CA LEU A 13 7.64 -8.11 -15.03
C LEU A 13 8.35 -9.38 -15.56
N PRO A 14 7.95 -10.59 -15.15
CA PRO A 14 8.48 -11.83 -15.73
C PRO A 14 7.76 -12.26 -17.01
N PHE A 15 8.39 -13.21 -17.69
CA PHE A 15 7.95 -13.93 -18.89
C PHE A 15 6.46 -14.27 -18.86
N THR A 16 5.69 -13.73 -19.81
CA THR A 16 4.35 -14.21 -20.13
C THR A 16 4.51 -15.52 -20.93
N ALA A 17 4.21 -16.66 -20.30
CA ALA A 17 4.01 -17.90 -21.05
C ALA A 17 2.59 -17.86 -21.61
N SER A 18 2.46 -17.44 -22.87
CA SER A 18 1.18 -17.48 -23.58
C SER A 18 0.73 -18.93 -23.75
N ALA A 19 -0.31 -19.32 -22.99
CA ALA A 19 -1.12 -20.48 -23.26
C ALA A 19 -2.58 -19.99 -23.30
N ASP A 20 -3.23 -20.27 -24.42
CA ASP A 20 -4.49 -19.72 -24.95
C ASP A 20 -5.76 -20.00 -24.09
N PHE A 21 -5.65 -20.06 -22.75
CA PHE A 21 -6.80 -20.31 -21.87
C PHE A 21 -6.65 -19.80 -20.43
N ILE A 22 -5.46 -19.77 -19.83
CA ILE A 22 -5.27 -19.34 -18.43
C ILE A 22 -3.99 -18.49 -18.34
N GLY A 23 -4.12 -17.26 -17.87
CA GLY A 23 -3.01 -16.36 -17.59
C GLY A 23 -2.54 -16.54 -16.15
N PHE A 24 -1.24 -16.67 -15.95
CA PHE A 24 -0.64 -16.67 -14.61
C PHE A 24 0.59 -15.79 -14.61
N ALA A 25 0.65 -14.88 -13.64
CA ALA A 25 1.80 -14.01 -13.46
C ALA A 25 2.11 -13.88 -11.97
N VAL A 26 3.40 -13.76 -11.65
CA VAL A 26 3.88 -13.45 -10.30
C VAL A 26 4.90 -12.34 -10.41
N GLY A 27 5.08 -11.55 -9.37
CA GLY A 27 6.11 -10.53 -9.39
C GLY A 27 6.56 -10.12 -8.00
N ALA A 28 7.67 -9.42 -7.97
CA ALA A 28 8.17 -8.76 -6.77
C ALA A 28 8.60 -7.34 -7.14
N ALA A 29 8.45 -6.41 -6.20
CA ALA A 29 8.88 -5.04 -6.37
C ALA A 29 9.64 -4.55 -5.14
N TYR A 30 10.57 -3.64 -5.42
CA TYR A 30 11.24 -2.80 -4.44
C TYR A 30 10.59 -1.42 -4.49
N TRP A 31 10.36 -0.81 -3.33
CA TRP A 31 9.87 0.58 -3.23
C TRP A 31 10.76 1.34 -2.25
N ASN A 32 10.79 2.67 -2.32
CA ASN A 32 11.46 3.51 -1.33
C ASN A 32 10.40 4.45 -0.73
N PRO A 33 9.83 4.13 0.44
CA PRO A 33 8.71 4.87 0.99
C PRO A 33 9.12 6.21 1.59
N ASP A 34 8.29 7.23 1.41
CA ASP A 34 8.40 8.54 2.06
C ASP A 34 7.17 8.77 2.95
N PRO A 35 7.19 8.32 4.22
CA PRO A 35 6.03 8.39 5.09
C PRO A 35 5.72 9.83 5.51
N SER A 36 4.43 10.17 5.48
CA SER A 36 3.95 11.43 6.03
C SER A 36 2.58 11.26 6.69
N GLY A 37 2.26 12.14 7.63
CA GLY A 37 1.01 12.12 8.37
C GLY A 37 1.24 12.12 9.87
N ASP A 38 0.17 11.80 10.58
CA ASP A 38 0.08 11.96 12.02
C ASP A 38 -0.42 10.64 12.65
N VAL A 39 0.13 10.28 13.80
CA VAL A 39 -0.51 9.30 14.70
C VAL A 39 -1.04 10.02 15.92
N SER A 40 -2.27 9.67 16.30
CA SER A 40 -2.88 10.11 17.55
C SER A 40 -3.29 8.88 18.36
N TYR A 41 -3.20 9.01 19.69
CA TYR A 41 -3.75 8.02 20.60
C TYR A 41 -4.95 8.63 21.33
N LYS A 42 -6.15 8.11 21.04
CA LYS A 42 -7.42 8.63 21.59
C LYS A 42 -7.50 10.16 21.36
N ASN A 43 -7.83 10.92 22.41
CA ASN A 43 -7.96 12.38 22.34
C ASN A 43 -6.75 13.11 22.94
N LEU A 44 -5.55 12.51 22.91
CA LEU A 44 -4.36 13.07 23.55
C LEU A 44 -3.55 14.01 22.63
N GLY A 45 -3.99 14.21 21.39
CA GLY A 45 -3.29 14.98 20.37
C GLY A 45 -2.62 14.08 19.33
N SER A 46 -1.85 14.68 18.42
CA SER A 46 -1.13 13.97 17.37
C SER A 46 0.38 14.18 17.43
N ASN A 47 1.10 13.22 16.85
CA ASN A 47 2.54 13.26 16.63
C ASN A 47 2.79 13.06 15.13
N ASP A 48 3.54 13.96 14.51
CA ASP A 48 3.88 13.89 13.09
C ASP A 48 4.94 12.80 12.82
N PHE A 49 4.77 12.04 11.75
CA PHE A 49 5.66 10.93 11.39
C PHE A 49 7.10 11.36 11.15
N SER A 50 7.32 12.50 10.49
CA SER A 50 8.65 12.97 10.11
C SER A 50 9.20 13.96 11.14
N ASP A 51 8.42 14.96 11.50
CA ASP A 51 8.86 16.06 12.35
C ASP A 51 9.04 15.64 13.81
N ASP A 52 8.13 14.81 14.33
CA ASP A 52 8.14 14.40 15.73
C ASP A 52 8.77 13.01 15.90
N LEU A 53 8.30 12.02 15.15
CA LEU A 53 8.71 10.61 15.33
C LEU A 53 9.95 10.22 14.53
N LYS A 54 10.39 11.06 13.59
CA LYS A 54 11.59 10.86 12.77
C LYS A 54 11.58 9.54 11.98
N LEU A 55 10.40 9.08 11.55
CA LEU A 55 10.27 7.91 10.69
C LEU A 55 10.93 8.19 9.34
N GLY A 56 11.91 7.39 8.97
CA GLY A 56 12.65 7.58 7.71
C GLY A 56 13.48 6.39 7.27
N ASP A 57 13.94 5.55 8.21
CA ASP A 57 14.54 4.27 7.87
C ASP A 57 13.44 3.27 7.53
N SER A 58 13.57 2.58 6.40
CA SER A 58 12.51 1.72 5.86
C SER A 58 13.01 0.31 5.53
N ARG A 59 12.10 -0.65 5.68
CA ARG A 59 12.22 -2.01 5.14
C ARG A 59 10.96 -2.36 4.39
N GLU A 60 11.14 -3.01 3.26
CA GLU A 60 10.08 -3.16 2.29
C GLU A 60 10.14 -4.42 1.45
N ASN A 61 8.97 -4.98 1.21
CA ASN A 61 8.78 -5.94 0.14
C ASN A 61 7.35 -5.87 -0.39
N VAL A 62 7.23 -5.96 -1.70
CA VAL A 62 5.94 -6.22 -2.36
C VAL A 62 6.11 -7.47 -3.21
N ILE A 63 5.20 -8.43 -3.03
CA ILE A 63 5.06 -9.57 -3.94
C ILE A 63 3.62 -9.68 -4.37
N TRP A 64 3.39 -10.16 -5.59
CA TRP A 64 2.05 -10.33 -6.12
C TRP A 64 1.94 -11.57 -6.99
N ALA A 65 0.71 -12.06 -7.11
CA ALA A 65 0.33 -13.14 -8.01
C ALA A 65 -1.01 -12.83 -8.66
N VAL A 66 -1.13 -13.11 -9.96
CA VAL A 66 -2.34 -12.92 -10.78
C VAL A 66 -2.69 -14.25 -11.41
N LEU A 67 -3.98 -14.56 -11.39
CA LEU A 67 -4.60 -15.68 -12.09
C LEU A 67 -5.78 -15.15 -12.91
N GLU A 68 -5.67 -15.29 -14.22
CA GLU A 68 -6.69 -14.94 -15.19
C GLU A 68 -7.26 -16.21 -15.81
N HIS A 69 -8.57 -16.25 -16.00
CA HIS A 69 -9.24 -17.43 -16.55
C HIS A 69 -10.19 -17.01 -17.69
N PRO A 70 -10.64 -17.93 -18.55
CA PRO A 70 -11.46 -17.59 -19.71
C PRO A 70 -12.96 -17.69 -19.43
N VAL A 71 -13.37 -18.06 -18.21
CA VAL A 71 -14.78 -18.25 -17.82
C VAL A 71 -15.44 -16.88 -17.56
N PRO A 72 -16.30 -16.36 -18.45
CA PRO A 72 -16.74 -14.95 -18.38
C PRO A 72 -17.52 -14.57 -17.12
N VAL A 73 -18.07 -15.56 -16.41
CA VAL A 73 -18.90 -15.34 -15.21
C VAL A 73 -18.04 -15.21 -13.95
N LEU A 74 -16.86 -15.82 -13.93
CA LEU A 74 -15.96 -15.75 -12.79
C LEU A 74 -15.06 -14.50 -12.94
N PRO A 75 -14.66 -13.84 -11.84
CA PRO A 75 -13.68 -12.76 -11.91
C PRO A 75 -12.25 -13.32 -11.88
N ASN A 76 -11.34 -12.60 -12.54
CA ASN A 76 -9.90 -12.79 -12.38
C ASN A 76 -9.48 -12.47 -10.95
N VAL A 77 -8.34 -13.01 -10.53
CA VAL A 77 -7.86 -12.90 -9.14
C VAL A 77 -6.45 -12.34 -9.12
N LYS A 78 -6.24 -11.28 -8.34
CA LYS A 78 -4.91 -10.76 -8.00
C LYS A 78 -4.74 -10.75 -6.49
N LEU A 79 -3.62 -11.29 -6.02
CA LEU A 79 -3.19 -11.21 -4.62
C LEU A 79 -1.93 -10.36 -4.54
N VAL A 80 -1.91 -9.40 -3.62
CA VAL A 80 -0.72 -8.58 -3.33
C VAL A 80 -0.42 -8.68 -1.85
N LYS A 81 0.85 -8.94 -1.52
CA LYS A 81 1.37 -8.92 -0.16
C LYS A 81 2.41 -7.80 -0.07
N THR A 82 2.15 -6.84 0.81
CA THR A 82 3.06 -5.75 1.12
C THR A 82 3.48 -5.85 2.57
N SER A 83 4.77 -5.75 2.83
CA SER A 83 5.29 -5.57 4.19
C SER A 83 6.13 -4.29 4.22
N LEU A 84 5.83 -3.42 5.18
CA LEU A 84 6.49 -2.14 5.40
C LEU A 84 6.87 -2.05 6.87
N GLY A 85 8.15 -1.84 7.14
CA GLY A 85 8.65 -1.42 8.45
C GLY A 85 9.24 -0.02 8.32
N LEU A 86 8.88 0.89 9.22
CA LEU A 86 9.46 2.22 9.33
C LEU A 86 10.01 2.40 10.74
N GLU A 87 11.25 2.85 10.82
CA GLU A 87 11.95 3.11 12.08
C GLU A 87 12.27 4.60 12.17
N GLY A 88 12.05 5.15 13.37
CA GLY A 88 12.44 6.50 13.75
C GLY A 88 13.19 6.46 15.06
N ARG A 89 14.35 7.10 15.10
CA ARG A 89 15.27 7.07 16.26
C ARG A 89 15.43 8.46 16.84
N ASN A 90 15.46 8.53 18.18
CA ASN A 90 15.68 9.78 18.91
C ASN A 90 14.69 10.91 18.54
N GLY A 91 13.43 10.54 18.26
CA GLY A 91 12.31 11.46 18.06
C GLY A 91 11.85 12.12 19.36
N THR A 92 10.79 12.91 19.27
CA THR A 92 10.14 13.59 20.40
C THR A 92 8.63 13.46 20.26
N LEU A 93 7.95 12.92 21.27
CA LEU A 93 6.49 12.99 21.31
C LEU A 93 6.03 14.42 21.60
N LYS A 94 5.13 14.98 20.81
CA LYS A 94 4.40 16.24 21.10
C LYS A 94 3.13 16.00 21.89
N ALA A 95 2.56 14.81 21.77
CA ALA A 95 1.35 14.36 22.43
C ALA A 95 1.59 12.99 23.08
N ASP A 96 0.91 12.72 24.19
CA ASP A 96 1.02 11.46 24.91
C ASP A 96 0.62 10.32 23.95
N PHE A 97 1.37 9.21 24.00
CA PHE A 97 1.06 8.02 23.24
C PHE A 97 0.95 6.83 24.19
N ALA A 98 -0.28 6.36 24.41
CA ALA A 98 -0.60 5.35 25.42
C ALA A 98 0.03 5.72 26.79
N ASP A 99 0.97 4.91 27.29
CA ASP A 99 1.62 5.12 28.58
C ASP A 99 2.89 6.00 28.51
N VAL A 100 3.29 6.45 27.30
CA VAL A 100 4.50 7.27 27.10
C VAL A 100 4.12 8.75 27.05
N THR A 101 4.71 9.54 27.95
CA THR A 101 4.38 10.96 28.11
C THR A 101 5.01 11.86 27.04
N ALA A 102 4.29 12.90 26.66
CA ALA A 102 4.68 13.93 25.71
C ALA A 102 5.83 14.82 26.18
N ASN A 103 6.38 15.56 25.21
CA ASN A 103 7.45 16.56 25.35
C ASN A 103 8.76 15.99 25.92
N VAL A 104 8.97 14.69 25.74
CA VAL A 104 10.22 14.01 26.07
C VAL A 104 10.94 13.66 24.77
N PRO A 105 12.19 14.12 24.56
CA PRO A 105 13.02 13.71 23.44
C PRO A 105 13.51 12.26 23.63
N GLY A 106 14.34 11.71 22.73
CA GLY A 106 14.92 10.37 22.92
C GLY A 106 13.90 9.24 22.84
N ILE A 107 12.90 9.40 21.97
CA ILE A 107 11.87 8.41 21.71
C ILE A 107 12.19 7.65 20.43
N ASP A 108 12.24 6.33 20.54
CA ASP A 108 12.32 5.43 19.41
C ASP A 108 10.92 4.97 19.02
N THR A 109 10.65 4.99 17.71
CA THR A 109 9.36 4.59 17.14
C THR A 109 9.57 3.54 16.07
N ASP A 110 8.85 2.43 16.17
CA ASP A 110 8.77 1.41 15.13
C ASP A 110 7.31 1.33 14.62
N LEU A 111 7.06 1.60 13.34
CA LEU A 111 5.78 1.39 12.66
C LEU A 111 5.90 0.19 11.71
N ASN A 112 5.14 -0.86 11.96
CA ASN A 112 5.06 -2.03 11.09
C ASN A 112 3.68 -2.11 10.45
N LEU A 113 3.62 -2.40 9.16
CA LEU A 113 2.42 -2.54 8.36
C LEU A 113 2.55 -3.74 7.43
N ASP A 114 1.80 -4.79 7.72
CA ASP A 114 1.62 -5.98 6.89
C ASP A 114 0.25 -5.90 6.21
N GLN A 115 0.23 -5.96 4.89
CA GLN A 115 -0.98 -5.81 4.09
C GLN A 115 -1.16 -6.98 3.13
N ILE A 116 -2.38 -7.48 3.02
CA ILE A 116 -2.79 -8.43 1.99
C ILE A 116 -3.98 -7.85 1.25
N ASP A 117 -3.85 -7.69 -0.06
CA ASP A 117 -4.91 -7.27 -0.96
C ASP A 117 -5.41 -8.49 -1.73
N ALA A 118 -6.70 -8.78 -1.62
CA ALA A 118 -7.39 -9.78 -2.44
C ALA A 118 -8.32 -9.07 -3.42
N ILE A 119 -7.92 -9.07 -4.68
CA ILE A 119 -8.55 -8.30 -5.75
C ILE A 119 -9.25 -9.27 -6.69
N LEU A 120 -10.54 -9.02 -6.92
CA LEU A 120 -11.38 -9.72 -7.88
C LEU A 120 -11.81 -8.72 -8.95
N TYR A 121 -11.49 -8.97 -10.21
CA TYR A 121 -11.75 -8.02 -11.30
C TYR A 121 -12.24 -8.68 -12.58
N TYR A 122 -12.88 -7.88 -13.43
CA TYR A 122 -13.25 -8.22 -14.79
C TYR A 122 -12.56 -7.26 -15.76
N GLU A 123 -12.10 -7.80 -16.88
CA GLU A 123 -11.61 -7.06 -18.03
C GLU A 123 -12.81 -6.47 -18.80
N ILE A 124 -12.98 -5.15 -18.72
CA ILE A 124 -14.09 -4.42 -19.35
C ILE A 124 -13.72 -4.02 -20.78
N LEU A 125 -12.46 -3.65 -20.99
CA LEU A 125 -11.88 -3.35 -22.30
C LEU A 125 -10.56 -4.10 -22.40
N ASP A 126 -10.36 -4.78 -23.53
CA ASP A 126 -9.15 -5.53 -23.87
C ASP A 126 -8.78 -5.22 -25.33
N ASN A 127 -8.14 -4.07 -25.54
CA ASN A 127 -7.61 -3.66 -26.83
C ASN A 127 -6.32 -2.86 -26.63
N TRP A 128 -6.08 -1.78 -27.38
CA TRP A 128 -4.97 -0.87 -27.11
C TRP A 128 -5.12 -0.12 -25.75
N VAL A 129 -6.32 -0.16 -25.18
CA VAL A 129 -6.65 0.25 -23.81
C VAL A 129 -7.20 -0.96 -23.06
N ASN A 130 -6.51 -1.36 -22.00
CA ASN A 130 -6.94 -2.38 -21.06
C ASN A 130 -7.58 -1.69 -19.86
N LEU A 131 -8.84 -2.01 -19.58
CA LEU A 131 -9.58 -1.45 -18.44
C LEU A 131 -10.18 -2.58 -17.61
N ASP A 132 -9.71 -2.72 -16.38
CA ASP A 132 -10.19 -3.70 -15.43
C ASP A 132 -10.96 -3.01 -14.32
N LEU A 133 -12.09 -3.57 -13.92
CA LEU A 133 -12.89 -3.09 -12.80
C LEU A 133 -13.22 -4.22 -11.85
N GLY A 134 -13.20 -3.93 -10.55
CA GLY A 134 -13.35 -4.97 -9.55
C GLY A 134 -13.55 -4.49 -8.12
N LEU A 135 -13.34 -5.41 -7.20
CA LEU A 135 -13.32 -5.17 -5.76
C LEU A 135 -12.00 -5.64 -5.18
N ASN A 136 -11.46 -4.86 -4.25
CA ASN A 136 -10.28 -5.21 -3.48
C ASN A 136 -10.66 -5.30 -1.99
N ILE A 137 -10.39 -6.44 -1.36
CA ILE A 137 -10.40 -6.55 0.10
C ILE A 137 -8.97 -6.39 0.60
N LYS A 138 -8.68 -5.22 1.17
CA LYS A 138 -7.38 -4.93 1.80
C LYS A 138 -7.44 -5.27 3.29
N VAL A 139 -6.65 -6.25 3.70
CA VAL A 139 -6.46 -6.62 5.10
C VAL A 139 -5.15 -6.01 5.58
N ILE A 140 -5.22 -5.21 6.65
CA ILE A 140 -4.08 -4.53 7.28
C ILE A 140 -3.90 -5.14 8.66
N ASP A 141 -2.68 -5.57 8.95
CA ASP A 141 -2.18 -5.94 10.26
C ASP A 141 -0.95 -5.07 10.55
N GLY A 142 -1.08 -4.15 11.50
CA GLY A 142 -0.08 -3.14 11.77
C GLY A 142 0.18 -2.97 13.25
N SER A 143 1.30 -2.33 13.59
CA SER A 143 1.59 -1.95 14.96
C SER A 143 2.43 -0.69 15.01
N VAL A 144 2.14 0.16 16.00
CA VAL A 144 2.97 1.31 16.37
C VAL A 144 3.58 1.01 17.73
N LYS A 145 4.91 0.97 17.80
CA LYS A 145 5.65 0.85 19.05
C LYS A 145 6.39 2.14 19.32
N VAL A 146 6.29 2.63 20.54
CA VAL A 146 6.98 3.82 21.02
C VAL A 146 7.73 3.45 22.30
N ALA A 147 9.02 3.79 22.38
CA ALA A 147 9.86 3.47 23.53
C ALA A 147 10.84 4.59 23.86
N GLY A 148 11.05 4.84 25.14
CA GLY A 148 12.03 5.81 25.62
C GLY A 148 11.99 5.95 27.14
N HIS A 149 13.12 6.36 27.73
CA HIS A 149 13.20 6.66 29.17
C HIS A 149 12.73 5.53 30.11
N GLY A 150 12.92 4.28 29.70
CA GLY A 150 12.48 3.10 30.47
C GLY A 150 10.99 2.77 30.35
N GLN A 151 10.24 3.50 29.51
CA GLN A 151 8.85 3.23 29.16
C GLN A 151 8.77 2.66 27.73
N SER A 152 7.78 1.80 27.48
CA SER A 152 7.48 1.29 26.15
C SER A 152 5.99 1.02 26.05
N SER A 153 5.38 1.43 24.95
CA SER A 153 4.02 1.04 24.57
C SER A 153 3.98 0.51 23.15
N LYS A 154 3.05 -0.40 22.88
CA LYS A 154 2.77 -0.96 21.55
C LYS A 154 1.26 -1.00 21.37
N GLU A 155 0.79 -0.44 20.26
CA GLU A 155 -0.61 -0.45 19.87
C GLU A 155 -0.74 -1.16 18.53
N ASP A 156 -1.64 -2.15 18.46
CA ASP A 156 -1.89 -2.94 17.25
C ASP A 156 -3.09 -2.36 16.49
N ILE A 157 -3.03 -2.44 15.16
CA ILE A 157 -4.04 -1.93 14.23
C ILE A 157 -4.41 -3.07 13.29
N THR A 158 -5.66 -3.50 13.34
CA THR A 158 -6.19 -4.51 12.40
C THR A 158 -7.41 -3.97 11.69
N ALA A 159 -7.43 -4.04 10.36
CA ALA A 159 -8.57 -3.60 9.56
C ALA A 159 -8.76 -4.49 8.33
N ALA A 160 -10.02 -4.72 7.94
CA ALA A 160 -10.37 -5.29 6.65
C ALA A 160 -11.26 -4.29 5.91
N ILE A 161 -10.77 -3.79 4.78
CA ILE A 161 -11.35 -2.65 4.09
C ILE A 161 -11.76 -3.07 2.67
N PRO A 162 -13.07 -3.10 2.37
CA PRO A 162 -13.53 -3.28 0.99
C PRO A 162 -13.33 -1.99 0.19
N LEU A 163 -12.65 -2.09 -0.94
CA LEU A 163 -12.30 -0.98 -1.82
C LEU A 163 -12.84 -1.26 -3.23
N LEU A 164 -13.27 -0.21 -3.92
CA LEU A 164 -13.52 -0.28 -5.35
C LEU A 164 -12.17 -0.31 -6.07
N TYR A 165 -11.97 -1.28 -6.96
CA TYR A 165 -10.74 -1.45 -7.73
C TYR A 165 -10.94 -1.04 -9.19
N GLY A 166 -9.93 -0.38 -9.75
CA GLY A 166 -9.82 -0.16 -11.18
C GLY A 166 -8.37 -0.12 -11.63
N ASN A 167 -8.10 -0.68 -12.80
CA ASN A 167 -6.81 -0.61 -13.48
C ASN A 167 -7.02 -0.19 -14.93
N ALA A 168 -6.23 0.78 -15.39
CA ALA A 168 -6.23 1.24 -16.77
C ALA A 168 -4.79 1.21 -17.30
N ARG A 169 -4.55 0.42 -18.34
CA ARG A 169 -3.25 0.28 -19.00
C ARG A 169 -3.37 0.60 -20.49
N PHE A 170 -2.45 1.41 -20.98
CA PHE A 170 -2.37 1.84 -22.37
C PHE A 170 -1.09 1.30 -22.99
N GLU A 171 -1.25 0.56 -24.08
CA GLU A 171 -0.13 0.12 -24.92
C GLU A 171 0.21 1.22 -25.91
N LEU A 172 1.45 1.69 -25.91
CA LEU A 172 1.85 2.80 -26.77
C LEU A 172 2.03 2.31 -28.22
N PRO A 173 1.28 2.86 -29.19
CA PRO A 173 1.35 2.43 -30.58
C PRO A 173 2.78 2.45 -31.13
N PHE A 174 3.13 1.44 -31.92
CA PHE A 174 4.44 1.32 -32.58
C PHE A 174 5.63 1.21 -31.62
N SER A 175 5.40 0.80 -30.37
CA SER A 175 6.45 0.55 -29.40
C SER A 175 6.08 -0.63 -28.50
N SER A 176 7.07 -1.12 -27.77
CA SER A 176 6.93 -2.11 -26.69
C SER A 176 6.59 -1.49 -25.34
N PHE A 177 6.36 -0.18 -25.27
CA PHE A 177 6.13 0.50 -24.00
C PHE A 177 4.65 0.52 -23.63
N SER A 178 4.40 0.50 -22.32
CA SER A 178 3.06 0.69 -21.76
C SER A 178 3.08 1.68 -20.61
N ALA A 179 1.94 2.32 -20.37
CA ALA A 179 1.70 3.16 -19.21
C ALA A 179 0.41 2.73 -18.53
N GLY A 180 0.41 2.65 -17.21
CA GLY A 180 -0.72 2.16 -16.43
C GLY A 180 -1.01 3.00 -15.20
N LEU A 181 -2.26 2.95 -14.76
CA LEU A 181 -2.73 3.46 -13.50
C LEU A 181 -3.66 2.44 -12.86
N GLU A 182 -3.29 1.97 -11.68
CA GLU A 182 -4.11 1.12 -10.82
C GLU A 182 -4.53 1.90 -9.58
N ALA A 183 -5.78 1.74 -9.15
CA ALA A 183 -6.31 2.40 -7.96
C ALA A 183 -7.30 1.52 -7.19
N SER A 184 -7.23 1.59 -5.86
CA SER A 184 -8.23 1.05 -4.92
C SER A 184 -8.73 2.14 -3.99
N LEU A 185 -10.04 2.39 -3.98
CA LEU A 185 -10.64 3.58 -3.38
C LEU A 185 -11.88 3.23 -2.55
N LEU A 186 -12.04 3.86 -1.39
CA LEU A 186 -13.30 3.90 -0.64
C LEU A 186 -13.44 5.27 0.03
N SER A 187 -14.65 5.84 0.00
CA SER A 187 -14.98 7.03 0.77
C SER A 187 -16.34 6.85 1.43
N VAL A 188 -16.38 6.95 2.76
CA VAL A 188 -17.60 6.85 3.57
C VAL A 188 -17.59 7.99 4.59
N ASN A 189 -18.56 8.90 4.46
CA ASN A 189 -18.62 10.14 5.26
C ASN A 189 -17.28 10.90 5.17
N ASP A 190 -16.68 11.21 6.33
CA ASP A 190 -15.40 11.93 6.42
C ASP A 190 -14.17 11.01 6.26
N ASN A 191 -14.38 9.68 6.26
CA ASN A 191 -13.30 8.69 6.15
C ASN A 191 -13.08 8.31 4.68
N SER A 192 -11.83 8.24 4.26
CA SER A 192 -11.46 7.77 2.93
C SER A 192 -10.17 6.98 2.94
N VAL A 193 -10.12 5.93 2.13
CA VAL A 193 -8.93 5.15 1.84
C VAL A 193 -8.67 5.21 0.34
N THR A 194 -7.42 5.47 -0.03
CA THR A 194 -7.00 5.63 -1.42
C THR A 194 -5.63 5.02 -1.57
N ASP A 195 -5.52 4.07 -2.48
CA ASP A 195 -4.28 3.43 -2.89
C ASP A 195 -4.18 3.60 -4.41
N MET A 196 -3.05 4.09 -4.91
CA MET A 196 -2.85 4.39 -6.32
C MET A 196 -1.43 4.04 -6.72
N THR A 197 -1.30 3.32 -7.84
CA THR A 197 -0.02 2.94 -8.44
C THR A 197 0.01 3.37 -9.89
N ALA A 198 1.04 4.13 -10.27
CA ALA A 198 1.35 4.41 -11.66
C ALA A 198 2.46 3.47 -12.13
N THR A 199 2.35 2.97 -13.36
CA THR A 199 3.29 1.99 -13.93
C THR A 199 3.74 2.43 -15.31
N VAL A 200 5.02 2.20 -15.61
CA VAL A 200 5.55 2.22 -16.98
C VAL A 200 6.16 0.86 -17.22
N GLY A 201 5.74 0.20 -18.30
CA GLY A 201 6.22 -1.11 -18.70
C GLY A 201 6.96 -1.08 -20.03
N TYR A 202 7.78 -2.09 -20.26
CA TYR A 202 8.41 -2.38 -21.55
C TYR A 202 8.40 -3.89 -21.77
N GLU A 203 7.96 -4.35 -22.94
CA GLU A 203 7.78 -5.76 -23.31
C GLU A 203 8.61 -6.20 -24.54
#